data_AF-A0A1T1BFU2-F1
#
_entry.id   AF-A0A1T1BFU2-F1
#
_cell.length_a   1.000
_cell.length_b   1.000
_cell.length_c   1.000
_cell.angle_alpha   90.00
_cell.angle_beta   90.00
_cell.angle_gamma   90.00
#
_symmetry.space_group_name_H-M   'P 1'
#
loop_
_entity.id
_entity.type
_entity.pdbx_description
1 polymer ?
#
loop_
_entity_poly.entity_id
_entity_poly.type
_entity_poly.pdbx_seq_one_letter_code
_entity_poly.pdbx_strand_id
1 'polypeptide(L)'
;MTGQALVLCEHRPDPQGAWELTARFLHADPAALLDQLDRAGVAGRAHPDDLSLQSRSELLFQDEEARHPTTLTVTEIHDVQAHAPPEEWGNLHAWAAFMYALDTTGEHTRLIVWFTDH
;
A
#
# COMPACT_ATOMS: atom_id res chain seq x y z
N MET A 1 -9.96 -3.75 -18.74
CA MET A 1 -9.09 -4.69 -18.02
C MET A 1 -9.46 -4.53 -16.56
N THR A 2 -9.99 -5.56 -15.93
CA THR A 2 -10.40 -5.49 -14.52
C THR A 2 -9.26 -6.07 -13.70
N GLY A 3 -8.20 -5.32 -13.41
CA GLY A 3 -7.21 -5.75 -12.42
C GLY A 3 -7.76 -5.63 -11.00
N GLN A 4 -7.01 -6.08 -10.00
CA GLN A 4 -7.20 -5.71 -8.59
C GLN A 4 -5.93 -5.05 -8.04
N ALA A 5 -6.12 -4.11 -7.12
CA ALA A 5 -5.04 -3.55 -6.30
C ALA A 5 -5.24 -3.98 -4.86
N LEU A 6 -4.36 -4.86 -4.40
CA LEU A 6 -4.28 -5.29 -3.02
C LEU A 6 -3.39 -4.31 -2.26
N VAL A 7 -3.94 -3.67 -1.23
CA VAL A 7 -3.21 -2.72 -0.39
C VAL A 7 -3.12 -3.29 1.02
N LEU A 8 -1.92 -3.62 1.46
CA LEU A 8 -1.65 -4.11 2.81
C LEU A 8 -1.00 -3.03 3.65
N CYS A 9 -1.48 -2.84 4.87
CA CYS A 9 -0.86 -1.96 5.85
C CYS A 9 -0.13 -2.80 6.88
N GLU A 10 1.19 -2.62 6.96
CA GLU A 10 2.00 -3.20 8.02
C GLU A 10 2.37 -2.14 9.06
N HIS A 11 2.44 -2.59 10.30
CA HIS A 11 2.90 -1.79 11.42
C HIS A 11 3.88 -2.61 12.24
N ARG A 12 4.85 -1.92 12.84
CA ARG A 12 5.85 -2.51 13.73
C ARG A 12 5.77 -1.79 15.09
N PRO A 13 4.99 -2.32 16.05
CA PRO A 13 4.76 -1.67 17.35
C PRO A 13 6.04 -1.46 18.18
N ASP A 14 6.97 -2.42 18.11
CA ASP A 14 8.31 -2.30 18.67
C ASP A 14 9.28 -2.00 17.52
N PRO A 15 10.00 -0.86 17.51
CA PRO A 15 10.93 -0.48 16.44
C PRO A 15 11.99 -1.55 16.08
N GLN A 16 12.29 -2.47 17.01
CA GLN A 16 13.22 -3.59 16.80
C GLN A 16 12.52 -4.94 16.57
N GLY A 17 11.19 -4.97 16.66
CA GLY A 17 10.34 -6.13 16.47
C GLY A 17 10.06 -6.45 14.99
N ALA A 18 9.19 -7.43 14.79
CA ALA A 18 8.73 -7.83 13.47
C ALA A 18 7.61 -6.90 12.95
N TRP A 19 7.47 -6.83 11.63
CA TRP A 19 6.30 -6.24 11.00
C TRP A 19 5.07 -7.13 11.20
N GLU A 20 3.92 -6.50 11.38
CA GLU A 20 2.62 -7.14 11.53
C GLU A 20 1.63 -6.55 10.53
N LEU A 21 0.97 -7.42 9.75
CA LEU A 21 -0.15 -7.00 8.91
C LEU A 21 -1.31 -6.55 9.81
N THR A 22 -1.69 -5.28 9.72
CA THR A 22 -2.74 -4.68 10.56
C THR A 22 -4.03 -4.46 9.80
N ALA A 23 -3.95 -4.20 8.49
CA ALA A 23 -5.13 -4.03 7.65
C ALA A 23 -4.87 -4.44 6.20
N ARG A 24 -5.96 -4.84 5.54
CA ARG A 24 -6.05 -5.06 4.10
C ARG A 24 -7.15 -4.17 3.54
N PHE A 25 -6.83 -3.43 2.49
CA PHE A 25 -7.78 -2.61 1.73
C PHE A 25 -7.90 -3.13 0.30
N LEU A 26 -9.06 -2.86 -0.30
CA LEU A 26 -9.32 -3.08 -1.72
C LEU A 26 -9.49 -1.71 -2.38
N HIS A 27 -8.79 -1.47 -3.48
CA HIS A 27 -9.01 -0.28 -4.31
C HIS A 27 -9.92 -0.62 -5.49
N ALA A 28 -10.94 0.21 -5.73
CA ALA A 28 -11.96 -0.07 -6.74
C ALA A 28 -11.48 0.14 -8.18
N ASP A 29 -10.52 1.05 -8.39
CA ASP A 29 -9.89 1.30 -9.69
C ASP A 29 -8.37 1.14 -9.59
N PRO A 30 -7.83 -0.04 -9.92
CA PRO A 30 -6.38 -0.30 -9.86
C PRO A 30 -5.60 0.44 -10.94
N ALA A 31 -6.21 0.71 -12.10
CA ALA A 31 -5.52 1.42 -13.19
C ALA A 31 -5.32 2.89 -12.83
N ALA A 32 -6.34 3.52 -12.23
CA ALA A 32 -6.23 4.88 -11.70
C ALA A 32 -5.17 4.97 -10.59
N LEU A 33 -5.17 4.02 -9.65
CA LEU A 33 -4.17 3.99 -8.58
C LEU A 33 -2.74 3.84 -9.15
N LEU A 34 -2.52 2.96 -10.13
CA LEU A 34 -1.21 2.80 -10.74
C LEU A 34 -0.73 4.08 -11.43
N ASP A 35 -1.58 4.76 -12.21
CA ASP A 35 -1.24 6.06 -12.84
C ASP A 35 -0.88 7.14 -11.79
N GLN A 36 -1.57 7.15 -10.64
CA GLN A 36 -1.24 8.08 -9.55
C GLN A 36 0.13 7.77 -8.92
N LEU A 37 0.42 6.49 -8.67
CA LEU A 37 1.72 6.05 -8.17
C LEU A 37 2.84 6.36 -9.17
N ASP A 38 2.59 6.19 -10.47
CA ASP A 38 3.53 6.53 -11.55
C ASP A 38 3.81 8.03 -11.58
N ARG A 39 2.76 8.86 -11.49
CA ARG A 39 2.90 10.34 -11.49
C ARG A 39 3.61 10.87 -10.25
N ALA A 40 3.40 10.24 -9.10
CA ALA A 40 4.15 10.52 -7.87
C ALA A 40 5.59 9.97 -7.92
N GLY A 41 5.96 9.18 -8.94
CA GLY A 41 7.29 8.61 -9.10
C GLY A 41 7.61 7.47 -8.11
N VAL A 42 6.58 6.86 -7.54
CA VAL A 42 6.71 5.85 -6.48
C VAL A 42 6.37 4.43 -6.94
N ALA A 43 5.76 4.27 -8.11
CA ALA A 43 5.38 2.97 -8.65
C ALA A 43 6.57 2.03 -8.88
N GLY A 44 6.35 0.74 -8.65
CA GLY A 44 7.30 -0.32 -9.00
C GLY A 44 8.60 -0.33 -8.19
N ARG A 45 8.66 0.39 -7.06
CA ARG A 45 9.83 0.43 -6.16
C ARG A 45 10.11 -0.87 -5.39
N ALA A 46 9.37 -1.94 -5.72
CA ALA A 46 9.34 -3.20 -5.01
C ALA A 46 8.83 -3.08 -3.57
N HIS A 47 8.70 -4.23 -2.91
CA HIS A 47 8.48 -4.29 -1.46
C HIS A 47 9.79 -4.69 -0.76
N PRO A 48 9.99 -4.28 0.50
CA PRO A 48 11.11 -4.74 1.32
C PRO A 48 11.14 -6.27 1.50
N ASP A 49 12.32 -6.85 1.74
CA ASP A 49 12.48 -8.29 2.00
C ASP A 49 11.92 -8.74 3.36
N ASP A 50 11.73 -7.80 4.28
CA ASP A 50 11.29 -8.02 5.66
C ASP A 50 9.77 -7.93 5.85
N LEU A 51 9.00 -8.39 4.86
CA LEU A 51 7.53 -8.49 4.98
C LEU A 51 7.11 -9.33 6.19
N SER A 52 5.98 -8.97 6.80
CA SER A 52 5.35 -9.81 7.82
C SER A 52 4.99 -11.17 7.23
N LEU A 53 4.95 -12.20 8.09
CA LEU A 53 4.54 -13.54 7.68
C LEU A 53 3.12 -13.55 7.09
N GLN A 54 2.24 -12.72 7.64
CA GLN A 54 0.87 -12.55 7.20
C GLN A 54 0.80 -11.95 5.79
N SER A 55 1.52 -10.86 5.51
CA SER A 55 1.57 -10.29 4.15
C SER A 55 2.15 -11.28 3.15
N ARG A 56 3.23 -11.99 3.51
CA ARG A 56 3.78 -13.05 2.66
C ARG A 56 2.75 -14.15 2.38
N SER A 57 1.94 -14.51 3.37
CA SER A 57 0.87 -15.49 3.20
C SER A 57 -0.21 -14.98 2.25
N GLU A 58 -0.68 -13.74 2.40
CA GLU A 58 -1.66 -13.13 1.47
C GLU A 58 -1.18 -13.16 0.02
N LEU A 59 0.12 -12.96 -0.21
CA LEU A 59 0.73 -13.00 -1.55
C LEU A 59 0.84 -14.42 -2.12
N LEU A 60 1.12 -15.42 -1.27
CA LEU A 60 1.18 -16.83 -1.71
C LEU A 60 -0.17 -17.35 -2.21
N PHE A 61 -1.27 -16.76 -1.76
CA PHE A 61 -2.62 -17.14 -2.15
C PHE A 61 -3.22 -16.25 -3.25
N GLN A 62 -2.43 -15.32 -3.83
CA GLN A 62 -2.84 -14.66 -5.06
C GLN A 62 -2.59 -15.62 -6.24
N ASP A 63 -3.65 -16.03 -6.93
CA ASP A 63 -3.59 -16.96 -8.07
C ASP A 63 -2.85 -16.36 -9.29
N GLU A 64 -2.70 -15.03 -9.32
CA GLU A 64 -2.10 -14.28 -10.41
C GLU A 64 -0.71 -13.75 -10.04
N GLU A 65 0.17 -13.66 -11.03
CA GLU A 65 1.53 -13.13 -10.88
C GLU A 65 1.43 -11.67 -10.43
N ALA A 66 1.64 -11.39 -9.13
CA ALA A 66 1.59 -10.04 -8.59
C ALA A 66 2.63 -9.16 -9.28
N ARG A 67 2.18 -8.04 -9.85
CA ARG A 67 3.02 -7.09 -10.60
C ARG A 67 3.15 -5.77 -9.85
N HIS A 68 4.22 -5.07 -10.17
CA HIS A 68 4.52 -3.71 -9.71
C HIS A 68 4.36 -3.48 -8.19
N PRO A 69 4.94 -4.34 -7.33
CA PRO A 69 4.92 -4.10 -5.89
C PRO A 69 5.46 -2.70 -5.59
N THR A 70 4.69 -1.96 -4.81
CA THR A 70 4.99 -0.56 -4.46
C THR A 70 4.81 -0.36 -2.97
N THR A 71 5.90 -0.07 -2.26
CA THR A 71 5.82 0.35 -0.86
C THR A 71 5.69 1.86 -0.75
N LEU A 72 4.84 2.30 0.18
CA LEU A 72 4.58 3.71 0.48
C LEU A 72 4.76 3.96 1.98
N THR A 73 5.42 5.06 2.29
CA THR A 73 5.37 5.69 3.62
C THR A 73 4.12 6.57 3.73
N VAL A 74 3.81 7.02 4.95
CA VAL A 74 2.68 7.94 5.16
C VAL A 74 2.85 9.26 4.39
N THR A 75 4.07 9.78 4.29
CA THR A 75 4.35 11.02 3.56
C THR A 75 4.11 10.86 2.08
N GLU A 76 4.47 9.71 1.52
CA GLU A 76 4.31 9.42 0.10
C GLU A 76 2.83 9.26 -0.29
N ILE A 77 1.96 8.86 0.63
CA ILE A 77 0.50 8.86 0.37
C ILE A 77 0.00 10.28 0.09
N HIS A 78 0.53 11.29 0.78
CA HIS A 78 0.17 12.68 0.51
C HIS A 78 0.67 13.16 -0.85
N ASP A 79 1.85 12.71 -1.28
CA ASP A 79 2.37 13.00 -2.62
C ASP A 79 1.50 12.34 -3.71
N VAL A 80 1.09 11.08 -3.51
CA VAL A 80 0.15 10.37 -4.40
C VAL A 80 -1.20 11.09 -4.46
N GLN A 81 -1.71 11.56 -3.33
CA GLN A 81 -2.98 12.29 -3.26
C GLN A 81 -2.96 13.57 -4.10
N ALA A 82 -1.81 14.25 -4.24
CA ALA A 82 -1.68 15.45 -5.07
C ALA A 82 -1.92 15.18 -6.58
N HIS A 83 -1.82 13.91 -7.00
CA HIS A 83 -2.04 13.47 -8.38
C HIS A 83 -3.38 12.74 -8.58
N ALA A 84 -4.13 12.48 -7.51
CA ALA A 84 -5.41 11.79 -7.54
C ALA A 84 -6.59 12.75 -7.84
N PRO A 85 -7.64 12.28 -8.54
CA PRO A 85 -8.88 13.05 -8.66
C PRO A 85 -9.55 13.21 -7.29
N PRO A 86 -10.34 14.28 -7.07
CA PRO A 86 -10.97 14.55 -5.76
C PRO A 86 -11.83 13.41 -5.20
N GLU A 87 -12.38 12.59 -6.09
CA GLU A 87 -13.22 11.43 -5.78
C GLU A 87 -12.46 10.34 -5.01
N GLU A 88 -11.14 10.23 -5.24
CA GLU A 88 -10.28 9.22 -4.62
C GLU A 88 -9.54 9.73 -3.37
N TRP A 89 -9.59 11.04 -3.11
CA TRP A 89 -8.94 11.64 -1.94
C TRP A 89 -9.42 11.01 -0.63
N GLY A 90 -10.68 10.59 -0.56
CA GLY A 90 -11.23 9.93 0.62
C GLY A 90 -10.49 8.63 0.98
N ASN A 91 -10.15 7.80 -0.02
CA ASN A 91 -9.48 6.52 0.21
C ASN A 91 -8.02 6.73 0.64
N LEU A 92 -7.29 7.58 -0.06
CA LEU A 92 -5.90 7.91 0.26
C LEU A 92 -5.79 8.57 1.65
N HIS A 93 -6.70 9.49 1.96
CA HIS A 93 -6.77 10.10 3.28
C HIS A 93 -7.09 9.08 4.38
N ALA A 94 -8.01 8.15 4.13
CA ALA A 94 -8.33 7.09 5.09
C ALA A 94 -7.12 6.19 5.38
N TRP A 95 -6.32 5.85 4.37
CA TRP A 95 -5.10 5.08 4.58
C TRP A 95 -4.05 5.84 5.39
N ALA A 96 -3.79 7.11 5.04
CA ALA A 96 -2.87 7.94 5.81
C ALA A 96 -3.34 8.12 7.27
N ALA A 97 -4.64 8.38 7.47
CA ALA A 97 -5.22 8.50 8.81
C ALA A 97 -5.11 7.19 9.61
N PHE A 98 -5.29 6.04 8.97
CA PHE A 98 -5.12 4.73 9.61
C PHE A 98 -3.67 4.49 10.03
N MET A 99 -2.69 4.79 9.16
CA MET A 99 -1.27 4.70 9.50
C MET A 99 -0.92 5.60 10.68
N TYR A 100 -1.38 6.86 10.67
CA TYR A 100 -1.16 7.78 11.78
C TYR A 100 -1.79 7.33 13.10
N ALA A 101 -2.92 6.61 13.04
CA ALA A 101 -3.55 6.06 14.23
C ALA A 101 -2.75 4.90 14.85
N LEU A 102 -1.96 4.18 14.04
CA LEU A 102 -1.06 3.12 14.51
C LEU A 102 0.27 3.68 15.03
N ASP A 103 0.83 4.65 14.29
CA ASP A 103 2.10 5.30 14.62
C ASP A 103 2.05 6.77 14.21
N THR A 104 2.06 7.67 15.19
CA THR A 104 1.98 9.11 14.95
C THR A 104 3.24 9.68 14.31
N THR A 105 4.37 8.94 14.34
CA THR A 105 5.61 9.34 13.67
C THR A 105 5.62 8.93 12.19
N GLY A 106 4.86 7.90 11.83
CA GLY A 106 4.84 7.31 10.50
C GLY A 106 6.11 6.52 10.13
N GLU A 107 7.06 6.36 11.07
CA GLU A 107 8.33 5.66 10.83
C GLU A 107 8.20 4.14 10.89
N HIS A 108 7.15 3.63 11.51
CA HIS A 108 6.92 2.21 11.76
C HIS A 108 5.62 1.72 11.16
N THR A 109 5.07 2.46 10.20
CA THR A 109 3.97 2.01 9.34
C THR A 109 4.39 2.06 7.88
N ARG A 110 3.87 1.13 7.09
CA ARG A 110 4.03 1.14 5.64
C ARG A 110 2.80 0.57 4.95
N LEU A 111 2.46 1.13 3.80
CA LEU A 111 1.57 0.45 2.85
C LEU A 111 2.40 -0.29 1.83
N ILE A 112 1.86 -1.40 1.37
CA ILE A 112 2.41 -2.13 0.25
C ILE A 112 1.25 -2.43 -0.69
N VAL A 113 1.41 -1.99 -1.93
CA VAL A 113 0.42 -2.12 -2.99
C VAL A 113 0.91 -3.16 -3.99
N TRP A 114 0.06 -4.14 -4.29
CA TRP A 114 0.28 -5.11 -5.36
C TRP A 114 -0.84 -5.03 -6.37
N PHE A 115 -0.47 -5.10 -7.65
CA PHE A 115 -1.41 -5.14 -8.75
C PHE A 115 -1.50 -6.57 -9.29
N THR A 116 -2.70 -6.98 -9.63
CA THR A 116 -3.01 -8.28 -10.25
C THR A 116 -3.84 -8.00 -11.51
N ASP A 117 -3.49 -8.67 -12.61
CA ASP A 117 -4.18 -8.53 -13.90
C ASP A 117 -5.13 -9.72 -14.08
N HIS A 118 -6.45 -9.48 -14.23
CA HIS A 118 -7.38 -10.47 -14.77
C HIS A 118 -7.29 -10.58 -16.30
#